data_AF-A0A149RI91-F1
#
_entry.id   AF-A0A149RI91-F1
#
_cell.length_a   1.000
_cell.length_b   1.000
_cell.length_c   1.000
_cell.angle_alpha   90.00
_cell.angle_beta   90.00
_cell.angle_gamma   90.00
#
_symmetry.space_group_name_H-M   'P 1'
#
loop_
_entity.id
_entity.type
_entity.pdbx_description
1 polymer ?
#
loop_
_entity_poly.entity_id
_entity_poly.type
_entity_poly.pdbx_seq_one_letter_code
_entity_poly.pdbx_strand_id
1 'polypeptide(L)'
;MIWLSIVLLSCLALAPAALPLWRRARQVRDERSAALSLHEAQLSEIDRDLDIGLIAPAEHDIARLEIQRRILVADTAPTHADDAIPPVAVWSALGLIPIAAVGLYLTNGVPSLPAQPLGPRLAAQHEQNTRGDAVVQRLKATLAMIPAGDPNLRQGYLLLGQAEATREHYAEAAEAWNHALSLGFDPEVAARTGEALTRAASHVTPQALDLFRKALDAAPKDAPWRGAIQARIAEGEHEQDNP
;
A
#
# COMPACT_ATOMS: atom_id res chain seq x y z
N MET A 1 16.42 18.80 21.26
CA MET A 1 16.73 17.50 21.90
C MET A 1 16.42 16.32 20.98
N ILE A 2 15.21 16.20 20.39
CA ILE A 2 14.85 15.10 19.46
C ILE A 2 15.73 14.98 18.21
N TRP A 3 16.21 16.10 17.65
CA TRP A 3 17.05 16.12 16.45
C TRP A 3 18.37 15.35 16.63
N LEU A 4 18.96 15.45 17.83
CA LEU A 4 20.18 14.74 18.20
C LEU A 4 19.93 13.23 18.25
N SER A 5 18.78 12.83 18.79
CA SER A 5 18.32 11.43 18.82
C SER A 5 18.12 10.87 17.40
N ILE A 6 17.49 11.64 16.52
CA ILE A 6 17.23 11.25 15.12
C ILE A 6 18.54 11.05 14.35
N VAL A 7 19.48 12.00 14.48
CA VAL A 7 20.80 11.89 13.81
C VAL A 7 21.56 10.68 14.32
N LEU A 8 21.59 10.46 15.63
CA LEU A 8 22.28 9.32 16.24
C LEU A 8 21.67 7.98 15.76
N LEU A 9 20.34 7.88 15.76
CA LEU A 9 19.63 6.66 15.33
C LEU A 9 19.85 6.38 13.84
N SER A 10 19.86 7.44 13.01
CA SER A 10 20.09 7.34 11.57
C SER A 10 21.50 6.85 11.26
N CYS A 11 22.52 7.40 11.93
CA CYS A 11 23.90 6.94 11.79
C CYS A 11 24.04 5.47 12.22
N LEU A 12 23.41 5.09 13.34
CA LEU A 12 23.46 3.72 13.85
C LEU A 12 22.77 2.72 12.90
N ALA A 13 21.64 3.12 12.31
CA ALA A 13 20.90 2.29 11.35
C ALA A 13 21.65 2.11 10.03
N LEU A 14 22.37 3.14 9.56
CA LEU A 14 23.11 3.11 8.30
C LEU A 14 24.51 2.52 8.42
N ALA A 15 25.12 2.53 9.60
CA ALA A 15 26.49 2.02 9.82
C ALA A 15 26.70 0.57 9.34
N PRO A 16 25.80 -0.40 9.60
CA PRO A 16 25.96 -1.78 9.13
C PRO A 16 25.96 -1.94 7.61
N ALA A 17 25.28 -1.03 6.89
CA ALA A 17 25.25 -1.03 5.42
C ALA A 17 26.45 -0.26 4.83
N ALA A 18 26.86 0.84 5.47
CA ALA A 18 28.00 1.64 5.04
C ALA A 18 29.34 0.88 5.19
N LEU A 19 29.51 0.10 6.25
CA LEU A 19 30.72 -0.69 6.51
C LEU A 19 31.10 -1.68 5.39
N PRO A 20 30.22 -2.58 4.92
CA PRO A 20 30.56 -3.52 3.84
C PRO A 20 30.73 -2.81 2.50
N LEU A 21 29.95 -1.76 2.20
CA LEU A 21 30.13 -0.97 0.97
C LEU A 21 31.49 -0.28 0.95
N TRP A 22 31.92 0.28 2.08
CA TRP A 22 33.21 0.95 2.17
C TRP A 22 34.39 -0.02 2.11
N ARG A 23 34.25 -1.21 2.70
CA ARG A 23 35.23 -2.30 2.60
C ARG A 23 35.33 -2.86 1.19
N ARG A 24 34.20 -3.09 0.52
CA ARG A 24 34.15 -3.61 -0.85
C ARG A 24 34.71 -2.62 -1.87
N ALA A 25 34.46 -1.31 -1.68
CA ALA A 25 35.06 -0.26 -2.50
C ALA A 25 36.59 -0.16 -2.35
N ARG A 26 37.16 -0.55 -1.21
CA ARG A 26 38.62 -0.69 -1.05
C ARG A 26 39.15 -1.95 -1.73
N GLN A 27 38.44 -3.06 -1.64
CA GLN A 27 38.88 -4.36 -2.16
C GLN A 27 38.79 -4.46 -3.69
N VAL A 28 37.78 -3.82 -4.31
CA VAL A 28 37.66 -3.68 -5.78
C VAL A 28 38.76 -2.78 -6.37
N ARG A 29 39.42 -1.96 -5.54
CA ARG A 29 40.48 -1.07 -5.99
C ARG A 29 41.84 -1.74 -6.12
N ASP A 30 41.96 -3.02 -5.78
CA ASP A 30 43.23 -3.74 -5.73
C ASP A 30 43.14 -5.15 -6.33
N GLU A 31 42.51 -5.25 -7.51
CA GLU A 31 42.34 -6.51 -8.26
C GLU A 31 43.69 -7.14 -8.64
N ARG A 32 44.71 -6.31 -8.95
CA ARG A 32 46.07 -6.77 -9.25
C ARG A 32 46.71 -7.45 -8.03
N SER A 33 46.64 -6.86 -6.84
CA SER A 33 47.25 -7.49 -5.66
C SER A 33 46.52 -8.77 -5.25
N ALA A 34 45.18 -8.80 -5.39
CA ALA A 34 44.39 -9.99 -5.13
C ALA A 34 44.76 -11.14 -6.09
N ALA A 35 44.89 -10.87 -7.39
CA ALA A 35 45.28 -11.85 -8.41
C ALA A 35 46.72 -12.38 -8.18
N LEU A 36 47.66 -11.50 -7.83
CA LEU A 36 49.03 -11.90 -7.52
C LEU A 36 49.09 -12.78 -6.26
N SER A 37 48.42 -12.39 -5.18
CA SER A 37 48.40 -13.16 -3.93
C SER A 37 47.78 -14.56 -4.10
N LEU A 38 46.77 -14.69 -4.98
CA LEU A 38 46.18 -15.98 -5.31
C LEU A 38 47.17 -16.90 -6.04
N HIS A 39 47.89 -16.39 -7.03
CA HIS A 39 48.85 -17.19 -7.79
C HIS A 39 50.11 -17.54 -6.98
N GLU A 40 50.54 -16.68 -6.07
CA GLU A 40 51.59 -16.99 -5.09
C GLU A 40 51.17 -18.14 -4.16
N ALA A 41 49.92 -18.12 -3.67
CA ALA A 41 49.37 -19.21 -2.88
C ALA A 41 49.32 -20.53 -3.66
N GLN A 42 48.89 -20.51 -4.93
CA GLN A 42 48.88 -21.69 -5.82
C GLN A 42 50.29 -22.29 -6.02
N LEU A 43 51.32 -21.44 -6.12
CA LEU A 43 52.70 -21.91 -6.24
C LEU A 43 53.13 -22.71 -5.00
N SER A 44 52.79 -22.20 -3.80
CA SER A 44 53.07 -22.88 -2.54
C SER A 44 52.28 -24.17 -2.35
N GLU A 45 51.07 -24.24 -2.88
CA GLU A 45 50.23 -25.43 -2.81
C GLU A 45 50.80 -26.55 -3.69
N ILE A 46 51.23 -26.23 -4.91
CA ILE A 46 51.87 -27.20 -5.81
C ILE A 46 53.22 -27.69 -5.29
N ASP A 47 54.03 -26.80 -4.69
CA ASP A 47 55.27 -27.20 -4.03
C ASP A 47 54.98 -28.20 -2.88
N ARG A 48 53.92 -27.96 -2.09
CA ARG A 48 53.49 -28.88 -1.04
C ARG A 48 52.97 -30.21 -1.59
N ASP A 49 52.23 -30.19 -2.69
CA ASP A 49 51.69 -31.39 -3.33
C ASP A 49 52.80 -32.31 -3.87
N LEU A 50 53.92 -31.72 -4.32
CA LEU A 50 55.13 -32.47 -4.66
C LEU A 50 55.77 -33.10 -3.41
N ASP A 51 55.91 -32.33 -2.33
CA ASP A 51 56.53 -32.80 -1.07
C ASP A 51 55.78 -33.99 -0.44
N ILE A 52 54.44 -34.01 -0.55
CA ILE A 52 53.61 -35.13 -0.07
C ILE A 52 53.46 -36.26 -1.12
N GLY A 53 54.08 -36.12 -2.29
CA GLY A 53 54.08 -37.12 -3.35
C GLY A 53 52.75 -37.29 -4.09
N LEU A 54 51.88 -36.28 -4.09
CA LEU A 54 50.58 -36.31 -4.76
C LEU A 54 50.70 -36.17 -6.29
N ILE A 55 51.77 -35.50 -6.75
CA ILE A 55 52.06 -35.23 -8.17
C ILE A 55 53.47 -35.67 -8.55
N ALA A 56 53.68 -36.00 -9.82
CA ALA A 56 55.01 -36.36 -10.31
C ALA A 56 55.90 -35.11 -10.49
N PRO A 57 57.24 -35.20 -10.33
CA PRO A 57 58.14 -34.06 -10.52
C PRO A 57 58.01 -33.37 -11.89
N ALA A 58 57.79 -34.16 -12.95
CA ALA A 58 57.60 -33.61 -14.30
C ALA A 58 56.28 -32.83 -14.44
N GLU A 59 55.24 -33.22 -13.70
CA GLU A 59 53.94 -32.50 -13.69
C GLU A 59 54.05 -31.21 -12.88
N HIS A 60 54.79 -31.24 -11.76
CA HIS A 60 55.11 -30.07 -10.95
C HIS A 60 55.82 -28.98 -11.76
N ASP A 61 56.89 -29.34 -12.49
CA ASP A 61 57.65 -28.37 -13.29
C ASP A 61 56.79 -27.66 -14.35
N ILE A 62 55.89 -28.41 -15.00
CA ILE A 62 54.97 -27.87 -16.00
C ILE A 62 53.95 -26.93 -15.35
N ALA A 63 53.34 -27.35 -14.24
CA ALA A 63 52.35 -26.54 -13.52
C ALA A 63 52.95 -25.26 -12.95
N ARG A 64 54.18 -25.34 -12.40
CA ARG A 64 54.95 -24.21 -11.89
C ARG A 64 55.21 -23.16 -12.97
N LEU A 65 55.66 -23.60 -14.16
CA LEU A 65 55.91 -22.72 -15.30
C LEU A 65 54.64 -21.99 -15.78
N GLU A 66 53.52 -22.71 -15.85
CA GLU A 66 52.23 -22.13 -16.27
C GLU A 66 51.71 -21.09 -15.26
N ILE A 67 51.86 -21.34 -13.95
CA ILE A 67 51.48 -20.37 -12.92
C ILE A 67 52.39 -19.15 -12.95
N GLN A 68 53.70 -19.31 -13.11
CA GLN A 68 54.62 -18.18 -13.27
C GLN A 68 54.27 -17.33 -14.50
N ARG A 69 53.86 -17.96 -15.61
CA ARG A 69 53.37 -17.24 -16.78
C ARG A 69 52.10 -16.46 -16.48
N ARG A 70 51.17 -17.03 -15.71
CA ARG A 70 49.93 -16.35 -15.28
C ARG A 70 50.20 -15.18 -14.34
N ILE A 71 51.20 -15.29 -13.46
CA ILE A 71 51.66 -14.17 -12.62
C ILE A 71 52.13 -13.00 -13.49
N LEU A 72 52.96 -13.27 -14.50
CA LEU A 72 53.43 -12.21 -15.42
C LEU A 72 52.28 -11.54 -16.18
N VAL A 73 51.27 -12.31 -16.58
CA VAL A 73 50.07 -11.75 -17.23
C VAL A 73 49.24 -10.93 -16.23
N ALA A 74 49.02 -11.43 -15.01
CA ALA A 74 48.29 -10.73 -13.96
C ALA A 74 48.98 -9.41 -13.54
N ASP A 75 50.31 -9.35 -13.61
CA ASP A 75 51.08 -8.14 -13.29
C ASP A 75 50.88 -7.00 -14.31
N THR A 76 50.43 -7.33 -15.53
CA THR A 76 50.08 -6.35 -16.56
C THR A 76 48.64 -5.82 -16.43
N ALA A 77 47.84 -6.35 -15.51
CA ALA A 77 46.47 -5.90 -15.29
C ALA A 77 46.44 -4.46 -14.74
N PRO A 78 45.48 -3.62 -15.19
CA PRO A 78 45.32 -2.25 -14.70
C PRO A 78 45.02 -2.25 -13.19
N THR A 79 45.58 -1.28 -12.47
CA THR A 79 45.37 -1.11 -11.01
C THR A 79 44.03 -0.46 -10.66
N HIS A 80 43.25 -0.03 -11.65
CA HIS A 80 41.96 0.61 -11.45
C HIS A 80 40.92 -0.07 -12.34
N ALA A 81 39.80 -0.46 -11.74
CA ALA A 81 38.62 -0.88 -12.48
C ALA A 81 38.03 0.34 -13.21
N ASP A 82 37.99 0.29 -14.55
CA ASP A 82 37.47 1.38 -15.41
C ASP A 82 35.95 1.58 -15.29
N ASP A 83 35.22 0.62 -14.69
CA ASP A 83 33.76 0.67 -14.50
C ASP A 83 33.30 1.43 -13.24
N ALA A 84 34.20 2.15 -12.55
CA ALA A 84 33.84 2.91 -11.36
C ALA A 84 33.09 4.20 -11.72
N ILE A 85 31.85 4.34 -11.22
CA ILE A 85 31.09 5.61 -11.27
C ILE A 85 31.99 6.74 -10.74
N PRO A 86 32.17 7.85 -11.49
CA PRO A 86 33.08 8.90 -11.06
C PRO A 86 32.59 9.49 -9.73
N PRO A 87 33.48 9.73 -8.76
CA PRO A 87 33.08 10.22 -7.43
C PRO A 87 32.29 11.53 -7.52
N VAL A 88 32.56 12.36 -8.54
CA VAL A 88 31.81 13.59 -8.83
C VAL A 88 30.34 13.32 -9.15
N ALA A 89 29.99 12.24 -9.85
CA ALA A 89 28.61 11.87 -10.12
C ALA A 89 27.86 11.46 -8.83
N VAL A 90 28.56 10.74 -7.93
CA VAL A 90 27.99 10.36 -6.63
C VAL A 90 27.78 11.59 -5.74
N TRP A 91 28.78 12.48 -5.64
CA TRP A 91 28.67 13.70 -4.84
C TRP A 91 27.64 14.69 -5.39
N SER A 92 27.55 14.82 -6.72
CA SER A 92 26.53 15.66 -7.35
C SER A 92 25.14 15.11 -7.10
N ALA A 93 24.89 13.81 -7.28
CA ALA A 93 23.61 13.19 -6.96
C ALA A 93 23.22 13.39 -5.49
N LEU A 94 24.18 13.22 -4.56
CA LEU A 94 23.96 13.40 -3.13
C LEU A 94 23.52 14.83 -2.76
N GLY A 95 23.97 15.85 -3.50
CA GLY A 95 23.55 17.23 -3.31
C GLY A 95 22.29 17.61 -4.09
N LEU A 96 22.19 17.21 -5.36
CA LEU A 96 21.12 17.63 -6.26
C LEU A 96 19.77 17.01 -5.89
N ILE A 97 19.75 15.74 -5.45
CA ILE A 97 18.51 15.04 -5.13
C ILE A 97 17.77 15.71 -3.96
N PRO A 98 18.40 16.00 -2.80
CA PRO A 98 17.76 16.75 -1.73
C PRO A 98 17.27 18.15 -2.16
N ILE A 99 18.07 18.87 -2.96
CA ILE A 99 17.71 20.21 -3.45
C ILE A 99 16.46 20.13 -4.33
N ALA A 100 16.42 19.18 -5.27
CA ALA A 100 15.27 18.94 -6.13
C ALA A 100 14.03 18.54 -5.31
N ALA A 101 14.19 17.69 -4.29
CA ALA A 101 13.10 17.30 -3.39
C ALA A 101 12.53 18.50 -2.61
N VAL A 102 13.38 19.36 -2.06
CA VAL A 102 12.96 20.60 -1.39
C VAL A 102 12.27 21.53 -2.38
N GLY A 103 12.82 21.71 -3.57
CA GLY A 103 12.21 22.53 -4.62
C GLY A 103 10.80 22.04 -4.99
N LEU A 104 10.65 20.74 -5.23
CA LEU A 104 9.35 20.11 -5.52
C LEU A 104 8.36 20.27 -4.36
N TYR A 105 8.82 20.14 -3.11
CA TYR A 105 7.97 20.34 -1.93
C TYR A 105 7.52 21.79 -1.79
N LEU A 106 8.38 22.76 -2.08
CA LEU A 106 8.01 24.17 -2.00
C LEU A 106 7.03 24.58 -3.10
N THR A 107 7.07 23.95 -4.28
CA THR A 107 6.14 24.26 -5.38
C THR A 107 4.83 23.49 -5.32
N ASN A 108 4.84 22.23 -4.87
CA ASN A 108 3.65 21.35 -4.88
C ASN A 108 3.10 21.05 -3.48
N GLY A 109 3.87 21.30 -2.43
CA GLY A 109 3.49 21.03 -1.05
C GLY A 109 2.81 22.22 -0.37
N VAL A 110 2.49 22.03 0.90
CA VAL A 110 1.86 23.06 1.75
C VAL A 110 2.81 23.36 2.92
N PRO A 111 3.90 24.12 2.68
CA PRO A 111 4.92 24.37 3.72
C PRO A 111 4.39 25.16 4.91
N SER A 112 3.31 25.92 4.72
CA SER A 112 2.62 26.69 5.75
C SER A 112 1.56 25.90 6.52
N LEU A 113 1.41 24.60 6.28
CA LEU A 113 0.40 23.81 6.96
C LEU A 113 0.71 23.78 8.47
N PRO A 114 -0.20 24.31 9.32
CA PRO A 114 0.02 24.31 10.76
C PRO A 114 0.05 22.88 11.29
N ALA A 115 0.73 22.69 12.42
CA ALA A 115 0.72 21.41 13.12
C ALA A 115 -0.73 21.00 13.40
N GLN A 116 -1.11 19.79 13.01
CA GLN A 116 -2.43 19.22 13.31
C GLN A 116 -2.29 18.23 14.47
N PRO A 117 -2.35 18.64 15.75
CA PRO A 117 -2.33 17.73 16.88
C PRO A 117 -3.54 16.79 16.86
N LEU A 118 -3.37 15.56 17.37
CA LEU A 118 -4.41 14.53 17.35
C LEU A 118 -5.63 14.92 18.21
N GLY A 119 -5.41 15.51 19.38
CA GLY A 119 -6.48 15.87 20.33
C GLY A 119 -7.55 16.77 19.72
N PRO A 120 -7.21 17.97 19.21
CA PRO A 120 -8.16 18.86 18.55
C PRO A 120 -8.84 18.25 17.32
N ARG A 121 -8.14 17.36 16.58
CA ARG A 121 -8.75 16.64 15.46
C ARG A 121 -9.86 15.70 15.91
N LEU A 122 -9.61 14.91 16.96
CA LEU A 122 -10.63 14.03 17.52
C LEU A 122 -11.81 14.82 18.12
N ALA A 123 -11.54 15.94 18.79
CA ALA A 123 -12.59 16.82 19.32
C ALA A 123 -13.46 17.41 18.19
N ALA A 124 -12.85 17.90 17.12
CA ALA A 124 -13.57 18.42 15.96
C ALA A 124 -14.39 17.33 15.26
N GLN A 125 -13.85 16.12 15.13
CA GLN A 125 -14.58 14.98 14.57
C GLN A 125 -15.77 14.58 15.44
N HIS A 126 -15.59 14.54 16.76
CA HIS A 126 -16.69 14.26 17.70
C HIS A 126 -17.78 15.34 17.64
N GLU A 127 -17.39 16.61 17.57
CA GLU A 127 -18.34 17.73 17.42
C GLU A 127 -19.11 17.66 16.09
N GLN A 128 -18.45 17.27 15.00
CA GLN A 128 -19.11 17.04 13.72
C GLN A 128 -20.12 15.88 13.79
N ASN A 129 -19.74 14.76 14.41
CA ASN A 129 -20.64 13.61 14.57
C ASN A 129 -21.87 13.96 15.40
N THR A 130 -21.69 14.63 16.54
CA THR A 130 -22.80 15.06 17.42
C THR A 130 -23.73 16.06 16.75
N ARG A 131 -23.19 17.00 15.96
CA ARG A 131 -24.02 17.90 15.14
C ARG A 131 -24.83 17.14 14.09
N GLY A 132 -24.21 16.15 13.43
CA GLY A 132 -24.89 15.26 12.48
C GLY A 132 -26.07 14.52 13.13
N ASP A 133 -25.84 13.93 14.31
CA ASP A 133 -26.88 13.26 15.09
C ASP A 133 -28.04 14.19 15.45
N ALA A 134 -27.74 15.42 15.89
CA ALA A 134 -28.77 16.39 16.24
C ALA A 134 -29.66 16.78 15.05
N VAL A 135 -29.08 16.89 13.85
CA VAL A 135 -29.82 17.17 12.61
C VAL A 135 -30.74 16.00 12.25
N VAL A 136 -30.23 14.77 12.31
CA VAL A 136 -31.01 13.54 12.04
C VAL A 136 -32.16 13.38 13.06
N GLN A 137 -31.89 13.60 14.35
CA GLN A 137 -32.90 13.59 15.41
C GLN A 137 -34.01 14.61 15.15
N ARG A 138 -33.64 15.84 14.76
CA ARG A 138 -34.61 16.88 14.42
C ARG A 138 -35.43 16.51 13.18
N LEU A 139 -34.81 15.87 12.19
CA LEU A 139 -35.53 15.36 11.01
C LEU A 139 -36.55 14.30 11.44
N LYS A 140 -36.15 13.28 12.21
CA LYS A 140 -37.06 12.24 12.75
C LYS A 140 -38.23 12.85 13.52
N ALA A 141 -37.98 13.82 14.40
CA ALA A 141 -39.02 14.52 15.14
C ALA A 141 -39.97 15.31 14.23
N THR A 142 -39.45 15.93 13.17
CA THR A 142 -40.26 16.65 12.18
C THR A 142 -41.16 15.68 11.41
N LEU A 143 -40.63 14.54 10.96
CA LEU A 143 -41.40 13.52 10.25
C LEU A 143 -42.54 12.96 11.11
N ALA A 144 -42.31 12.77 12.42
CA ALA A 144 -43.35 12.30 13.34
C ALA A 144 -44.55 13.27 13.49
N MET A 145 -44.38 14.55 13.14
CA MET A 145 -45.45 15.54 13.16
C MET A 145 -46.19 15.66 11.82
N ILE A 146 -45.66 15.09 10.73
CA ILE A 146 -46.28 15.17 9.41
C ILE A 146 -47.40 14.11 9.31
N PRO A 147 -48.62 14.48 8.90
CA PRO A 147 -49.71 13.52 8.73
C PRO A 147 -49.43 12.45 7.67
N ALA A 148 -49.93 11.23 7.86
CA ALA A 148 -49.70 10.09 6.97
C ALA A 148 -50.13 10.30 5.50
N GLY A 149 -51.06 11.22 5.24
CA GLY A 149 -51.54 11.55 3.90
C GLY A 149 -50.76 12.65 3.18
N ASP A 150 -49.76 13.26 3.81
CA ASP A 150 -48.99 14.35 3.22
C ASP A 150 -47.90 13.79 2.28
N PRO A 151 -47.85 14.21 0.99
CA PRO A 151 -46.79 13.80 0.06
C PRO A 151 -45.36 14.09 0.57
N ASN A 152 -45.19 15.10 1.41
CA ASN A 152 -43.91 15.47 2.00
C ASN A 152 -43.36 14.42 2.97
N LEU A 153 -44.23 13.56 3.54
CA LEU A 153 -43.81 12.51 4.46
C LEU A 153 -42.89 11.51 3.77
N ARG A 154 -43.25 11.08 2.56
CA ARG A 154 -42.44 10.15 1.75
C ARG A 154 -41.09 10.77 1.43
N GLN A 155 -41.07 12.02 0.95
CA GLN A 155 -39.83 12.72 0.64
C GLN A 155 -38.93 12.86 1.87
N GLY A 156 -39.53 13.12 3.02
CA GLY A 156 -38.83 13.20 4.29
C GLY A 156 -38.13 11.90 4.69
N TYR A 157 -38.79 10.75 4.52
CA TYR A 157 -38.18 9.44 4.75
C TYR A 157 -37.07 9.10 3.75
N LEU A 158 -37.18 9.52 2.49
CA LEU A 158 -36.10 9.39 1.50
C LEU A 158 -34.85 10.15 1.92
N LEU A 159 -35.02 11.40 2.39
CA LEU A 159 -33.93 12.23 2.89
C LEU A 159 -33.32 11.67 4.18
N LEU A 160 -34.15 11.15 5.08
CA LEU A 160 -33.68 10.52 6.31
C LEU A 160 -32.81 9.30 6.00
N GLY A 161 -33.27 8.42 5.11
CA GLY A 161 -32.48 7.24 4.73
C GLY A 161 -31.17 7.61 4.05
N GLN A 162 -31.16 8.66 3.21
CA GLN A 162 -29.91 9.17 2.61
C GLN A 162 -28.95 9.72 3.69
N ALA A 163 -29.46 10.48 4.65
CA ALA A 163 -28.65 11.04 5.73
C ALA A 163 -27.99 9.93 6.58
N GLU A 164 -28.75 8.89 6.95
CA GLU A 164 -28.22 7.74 7.70
C GLU A 164 -27.23 6.93 6.85
N ALA A 165 -27.51 6.70 5.56
CA ALA A 165 -26.61 5.96 4.67
C ALA A 165 -25.26 6.66 4.46
N THR A 166 -25.23 7.99 4.37
CA THR A 166 -23.98 8.76 4.26
C THR A 166 -23.09 8.67 5.50
N ARG A 167 -23.67 8.24 6.62
CA ARG A 167 -22.99 8.04 7.91
C ARG A 167 -22.76 6.56 8.21
N GLU A 168 -22.97 5.69 7.20
CA GLU A 168 -22.82 4.23 7.29
C GLU A 168 -23.79 3.55 8.28
N HIS A 169 -24.83 4.26 8.72
CA HIS A 169 -25.93 3.71 9.52
C HIS A 169 -26.95 3.01 8.62
N TYR A 170 -26.53 1.87 8.06
CA TYR A 170 -27.29 1.20 7.00
C TYR A 170 -28.61 0.57 7.48
N ALA A 171 -28.70 0.17 8.75
CA ALA A 171 -29.93 -0.39 9.31
C ALA A 171 -31.03 0.69 9.39
N GLU A 172 -30.70 1.85 9.96
CA GLU A 172 -31.58 3.01 10.08
C GLU A 172 -31.94 3.58 8.70
N ALA A 173 -30.99 3.55 7.76
CA ALA A 173 -31.25 3.94 6.38
C ALA A 173 -32.30 3.03 5.72
N ALA A 174 -32.15 1.71 5.89
CA ALA A 174 -33.09 0.73 5.36
C ALA A 174 -34.48 0.88 6.00
N GLU A 175 -34.58 1.13 7.31
CA GLU A 175 -35.85 1.42 7.99
C GLU A 175 -36.55 2.65 7.40
N ALA A 176 -35.82 3.76 7.26
CA ALA A 176 -36.37 5.00 6.70
C ALA A 176 -36.84 4.80 5.25
N TRP A 177 -36.05 4.14 4.41
CA TRP A 177 -36.47 3.87 3.03
C TRP A 177 -37.61 2.85 2.94
N ASN A 178 -37.72 1.89 3.85
CA ASN A 178 -38.89 1.01 3.95
C ASN A 178 -40.17 1.81 4.25
N HIS A 179 -40.11 2.81 5.13
CA HIS A 179 -41.22 3.74 5.33
C HIS A 179 -41.54 4.56 4.08
N ALA A 180 -40.53 5.02 3.34
CA ALA A 180 -40.78 5.71 2.06
C ALA A 180 -41.44 4.79 1.02
N LEU A 181 -41.03 3.53 0.95
CA LEU A 181 -41.59 2.52 0.04
C LEU A 181 -43.03 2.14 0.38
N SER A 182 -43.42 2.14 1.66
CA SER A 182 -44.80 1.88 2.07
C SER A 182 -45.76 3.02 1.70
N LEU A 183 -45.25 4.24 1.60
CA LEU A 183 -46.00 5.42 1.13
C LEU A 183 -46.03 5.54 -0.41
N GLY A 184 -45.09 4.90 -1.10
CA GLY A 184 -45.04 4.87 -2.55
C GLY A 184 -43.85 4.06 -3.05
N PHE A 185 -44.12 2.95 -3.72
CA PHE A 185 -43.09 2.07 -4.25
C PHE A 185 -42.28 2.76 -5.35
N ASP A 186 -40.96 2.59 -5.28
CA ASP A 186 -40.02 3.02 -6.29
C ASP A 186 -38.95 1.92 -6.45
N PRO A 187 -38.71 1.43 -7.67
CA PRO A 187 -37.81 0.29 -7.88
C PRO A 187 -36.36 0.62 -7.53
N GLU A 188 -35.90 1.86 -7.73
CA GLU A 188 -34.55 2.27 -7.39
C GLU A 188 -34.37 2.42 -5.87
N VAL A 189 -35.38 2.95 -5.18
CA VAL A 189 -35.39 2.99 -3.71
C VAL A 189 -35.41 1.57 -3.14
N ALA A 190 -36.22 0.66 -3.68
CA ALA A 190 -36.27 -0.74 -3.25
C ALA A 190 -34.91 -1.45 -3.41
N ALA A 191 -34.23 -1.25 -4.54
CA ALA A 191 -32.89 -1.76 -4.78
C ALA A 191 -31.88 -1.19 -3.75
N ARG A 192 -31.92 0.12 -3.48
CA ARG A 192 -31.07 0.75 -2.46
C ARG A 192 -31.35 0.24 -1.05
N THR A 193 -32.61 0.02 -0.70
CA THR A 193 -33.00 -0.54 0.60
C THR A 193 -32.47 -1.96 0.77
N GLY A 194 -32.55 -2.81 -0.26
CA GLY A 194 -31.98 -4.15 -0.22
C GLY A 194 -30.45 -4.13 -0.04
N GLU A 195 -29.75 -3.23 -0.72
CA GLU A 195 -28.30 -3.06 -0.56
C GLU A 195 -27.94 -2.58 0.87
N ALA A 196 -28.72 -1.65 1.43
CA ALA A 196 -28.54 -1.20 2.80
C ALA A 196 -28.75 -2.34 3.83
N LEU A 197 -29.80 -3.16 3.67
CA LEU A 197 -30.02 -4.35 4.49
C LEU A 197 -28.86 -5.35 4.38
N THR A 198 -28.35 -5.56 3.17
CA THR A 198 -27.22 -6.45 2.91
C THR A 198 -25.96 -5.96 3.62
N ARG A 199 -25.68 -4.66 3.57
CA ARG A 199 -24.52 -4.06 4.28
C ARG A 199 -24.67 -4.12 5.79
N ALA A 200 -25.87 -3.85 6.31
CA ALA A 200 -26.14 -3.94 7.74
C ALA A 200 -25.94 -5.36 8.28
N ALA A 201 -26.31 -6.38 7.49
CA ALA A 201 -26.21 -7.78 7.87
C ALA A 201 -24.91 -8.46 7.43
N SER A 202 -24.11 -7.82 6.57
CA SER A 202 -22.93 -8.38 5.88
C SER A 202 -23.19 -9.63 5.02
N HIS A 203 -24.46 -9.92 4.69
CA HIS A 203 -24.91 -11.01 3.79
C HIS A 203 -26.27 -10.65 3.21
N VAL A 204 -26.74 -11.37 2.17
CA VAL A 204 -28.02 -11.06 1.53
C VAL A 204 -29.17 -11.64 2.35
N THR A 205 -29.83 -10.80 3.14
CA THR A 205 -30.96 -11.25 3.97
C THR A 205 -32.17 -11.64 3.11
N PRO A 206 -33.09 -12.50 3.60
CA PRO A 206 -34.33 -12.82 2.88
C PRO A 206 -35.16 -11.58 2.52
N GLN A 207 -35.20 -10.59 3.41
CA GLN A 207 -35.88 -9.32 3.16
C GLN A 207 -35.20 -8.51 2.04
N ALA A 208 -33.87 -8.48 2.02
CA ALA A 208 -33.12 -7.82 0.94
C ALA A 208 -33.39 -8.53 -0.40
N LEU A 209 -33.38 -9.86 -0.41
CA LEU A 209 -33.65 -10.68 -1.59
C LEU A 209 -35.05 -10.40 -2.17
N ASP A 210 -36.06 -10.32 -1.32
CA ASP A 210 -37.43 -10.00 -1.74
C ASP A 210 -37.54 -8.58 -2.33
N LEU A 211 -36.83 -7.60 -1.74
CA LEU A 211 -36.78 -6.24 -2.28
C LEU A 211 -36.05 -6.18 -3.62
N PHE A 212 -34.95 -6.91 -3.78
CA PHE A 212 -34.22 -7.01 -5.03
C PHE A 212 -35.08 -7.59 -6.16
N ARG A 213 -35.83 -8.67 -5.90
CA ARG A 213 -36.77 -9.26 -6.86
C ARG A 213 -37.84 -8.25 -7.28
N LYS A 214 -38.52 -7.63 -6.31
CA LYS A 214 -39.55 -6.60 -6.58
C LYS A 214 -39.00 -5.39 -7.34
N ALA A 215 -37.80 -4.94 -7.00
CA ALA A 215 -37.12 -3.85 -7.69
C ALA A 215 -36.85 -4.20 -9.16
N LEU A 216 -36.36 -5.41 -9.43
CA LEU A 216 -36.01 -5.86 -10.78
C LEU A 216 -37.25 -6.05 -11.67
N ASP A 217 -38.34 -6.54 -11.10
CA ASP A 217 -39.63 -6.74 -11.79
C ASP A 217 -40.23 -5.41 -12.26
N ALA A 218 -40.11 -4.37 -11.43
CA ALA A 218 -40.65 -3.03 -11.72
C ALA A 218 -39.67 -2.09 -12.43
N ALA A 219 -38.42 -2.51 -12.66
CA ALA A 219 -37.38 -1.64 -13.19
C ALA A 219 -37.46 -1.43 -14.72
N PRO A 220 -37.18 -0.21 -15.23
CA PRO A 220 -36.95 0.04 -16.65
C PRO A 220 -35.84 -0.85 -17.21
N LYS A 221 -35.96 -1.31 -18.47
CA LYS A 221 -34.99 -2.26 -19.08
C LYS A 221 -33.56 -1.72 -19.15
N ASP A 222 -33.41 -0.40 -19.22
CA ASP A 222 -32.17 0.36 -19.35
C ASP A 222 -31.61 0.86 -18.02
N ALA A 223 -32.24 0.52 -16.88
CA ALA A 223 -31.77 0.97 -15.57
C ALA A 223 -30.34 0.42 -15.29
N PRO A 224 -29.36 1.31 -15.01
CA PRO A 224 -27.94 0.94 -14.93
C PRO A 224 -27.62 0.00 -13.76
N TRP A 225 -28.48 -0.03 -12.74
CA TRP A 225 -28.32 -0.85 -11.54
C TRP A 225 -28.85 -2.28 -11.68
N ARG A 226 -29.57 -2.64 -12.77
CA ARG A 226 -30.18 -3.97 -12.94
C ARG A 226 -29.18 -5.11 -12.82
N GLY A 227 -28.03 -4.98 -13.46
CA GLY A 227 -27.00 -6.04 -13.45
C GLY A 227 -26.47 -6.31 -12.05
N ALA A 228 -26.27 -5.26 -11.24
CA ALA A 228 -25.82 -5.40 -9.85
C ALA A 228 -26.88 -6.12 -8.99
N ILE A 229 -28.16 -5.79 -9.17
CA ILE A 229 -29.24 -6.44 -8.42
C ILE A 229 -29.45 -7.90 -8.83
N GLN A 230 -29.28 -8.24 -10.11
CA GLN A 230 -29.28 -9.64 -10.56
C GLN A 230 -28.17 -10.47 -9.90
N ALA A 231 -26.97 -9.90 -9.76
CA ALA A 231 -25.88 -10.56 -9.05
C ALA A 231 -26.19 -10.77 -7.56
N ARG A 232 -26.79 -9.78 -6.89
CA ARG A 232 -27.25 -9.91 -5.49
C ARG A 232 -28.31 -10.99 -5.30
N ILE A 233 -29.23 -11.14 -6.24
CA ILE A 233 -30.25 -12.20 -6.19
C ILE A 233 -29.59 -13.57 -6.28
N ALA A 234 -28.66 -13.75 -7.23
CA ALA A 234 -27.93 -15.01 -7.39
C ALA A 234 -27.09 -15.36 -6.15
N GLU A 235 -26.46 -14.36 -5.53
CA GLU A 235 -25.72 -14.51 -4.25
C GLU A 235 -26.66 -14.99 -3.13
N GLY A 236 -27.79 -14.31 -2.93
CA GLY A 236 -28.74 -14.67 -1.86
C GLY A 236 -29.45 -16.01 -2.08
N GLU A 237 -29.72 -16.42 -3.32
CA GLU A 237 -30.29 -17.75 -3.62
C GLU A 237 -29.28 -18.87 -3.31
N HIS A 238 -28.01 -18.67 -3.66
CA HIS A 238 -26.96 -19.62 -3.34
C HIS A 238 -26.74 -19.76 -1.82
N GLU A 239 -26.81 -18.66 -1.06
CA GLU A 239 -26.73 -18.70 0.42
C GLU A 239 -27.93 -19.42 1.05
N GLN A 240 -29.14 -19.30 0.49
CA GLN A 240 -30.31 -20.01 0.99
C GLN A 240 -30.23 -21.53 0.74
N ASP A 241 -29.69 -21.92 -0.41
CA ASP A 241 -29.52 -23.33 -0.77
C ASP A 241 -28.35 -24.00 -0.03
N ASN A 242 -27.44 -23.22 0.57
CA ASN A 242 -26.26 -23.70 1.31
C ASN A 242 -25.97 -22.84 2.57
N PRO A 243 -26.78 -23.02 3.64
CA PRO A 243 -26.77 -22.17 4.84
C PRO A 243 -25.56 -22.32 5.77
#